data_AF-A0AAC8Z168-F1
#
_entry.id   AF-A0AAC8Z168-F1
#
_cell.length_a   1.000
_cell.length_b   1.000
_cell.length_c   1.000
_cell.angle_alpha   90.00
_cell.angle_beta   90.00
_cell.angle_gamma   90.00
#
_symmetry.space_group_name_H-M   'P 1'
#
loop_
_entity.id
_entity.type
_entity.pdbx_description
1 polymer ?
#
loop_
_entity_poly.entity_id
_entity_poly.type
_entity_poly.pdbx_seq_one_letter_code
_entity_poly.pdbx_strand_id
1 'polypeptide(L)'
;MSNDERKIWLMAAWAVVRDIPAEPFRSACARAQRIVEHPAKLVPTIVRESQELADLYRKRLAREEAAWANRNAPRLGHAPERRQSPSETAEVGSMMSDLIAKLKGQAE
;
A
#
# COMPACT_ATOMS: atom_id res chain seq x y z
N MET A 1 -15.34 10.04 35.44
CA MET A 1 -13.96 10.45 35.19
C MET A 1 -13.72 11.83 35.78
N SER A 2 -12.77 11.93 36.69
CA SER A 2 -12.23 13.19 37.20
C SER A 2 -11.51 13.97 36.09
N ASN A 3 -11.19 15.23 36.35
CA ASN A 3 -10.46 16.06 35.38
C ASN A 3 -9.04 15.51 35.11
N ASP A 4 -8.37 15.01 36.14
CA ASP A 4 -7.02 14.45 35.98
C ASP A 4 -7.04 13.11 35.26
N GLU A 5 -8.02 12.26 35.53
CA GLU A 5 -8.24 11.03 34.75
C GLU A 5 -8.50 11.36 33.27
N ARG A 6 -9.24 12.43 32.98
CA ARG A 6 -9.48 12.90 31.62
C ARG A 6 -8.21 13.36 30.92
N LYS A 7 -7.36 14.12 31.60
CA LYS A 7 -6.07 14.55 31.04
C LYS A 7 -5.17 13.37 30.74
N ILE A 8 -5.05 12.42 31.67
CA ILE A 8 -4.25 11.20 31.49
C ILE A 8 -4.78 10.41 30.29
N TRP A 9 -6.10 10.23 30.19
CA TRP A 9 -6.71 9.54 29.06
C TRP A 9 -6.44 10.24 27.72
N LEU A 10 -6.56 11.57 27.67
CA LEU A 10 -6.29 12.35 26.46
C LEU A 10 -4.81 12.28 26.05
N MET A 11 -3.88 12.33 27.01
CA MET A 11 -2.46 12.19 26.74
C MET A 11 -2.13 10.80 26.17
N ALA A 12 -2.68 9.75 26.77
CA ALA A 12 -2.53 8.38 26.28
C ALA A 12 -3.14 8.21 24.88
N ALA A 13 -4.34 8.75 24.65
CA ALA A 13 -4.99 8.73 23.35
C ALA A 13 -4.16 9.45 22.28
N TRP A 14 -3.63 10.64 22.60
CA TRP A 14 -2.79 11.41 21.69
C TRP A 14 -1.53 10.66 21.29
N ALA A 15 -0.86 10.01 22.25
CA ALA A 15 0.35 9.23 21.99
C ALA A 15 0.12 8.11 20.96
N VAL A 16 -1.09 7.57 20.87
CA VAL A 16 -1.45 6.51 19.92
C VAL A 16 -1.73 7.06 18.51
N VAL A 17 -2.38 8.23 18.41
CA VAL A 17 -2.88 8.74 17.13
C VAL A 17 -2.00 9.80 16.47
N ARG A 18 -0.99 10.34 17.18
CA ARG A 18 -0.16 11.45 16.69
C ARG A 18 0.59 11.16 15.39
N ASP A 19 0.92 9.89 15.14
CA ASP A 19 1.72 9.45 13.99
C ASP A 19 0.84 9.07 12.78
N ILE A 20 -0.48 9.25 12.90
CA ILE A 20 -1.43 9.05 11.80
C ILE A 20 -1.44 10.33 10.94
N PRO A 21 -1.28 10.23 9.61
CA PRO A 21 -1.38 11.39 8.74
C PRO A 21 -2.76 12.07 8.85
N ALA A 22 -2.79 13.40 8.63
CA ALA A 22 -3.95 14.21 8.98
C ALA A 22 -5.25 13.85 8.23
N GLU A 23 -5.16 13.47 6.96
CA GLU A 23 -6.34 13.08 6.17
C GLU A 23 -6.89 11.70 6.59
N PRO A 24 -6.08 10.63 6.69
CA PRO A 24 -6.51 9.36 7.27
C PRO A 24 -7.12 9.51 8.66
N PHE A 25 -6.52 10.33 9.53
CA PHE A 25 -7.03 10.60 10.87
C PHE A 25 -8.42 11.25 10.85
N ARG A 26 -8.63 12.31 10.05
CA ARG A 26 -9.93 12.98 9.94
C ARG A 26 -11.02 12.04 9.40
N SER A 27 -10.67 11.26 8.38
CA SER A 27 -11.56 10.26 7.77
C SER A 27 -11.97 9.19 8.78
N ALA A 28 -11.00 8.68 9.55
CA ALA A 28 -11.22 7.70 10.61
C ALA A 28 -12.06 8.26 11.77
N CYS A 29 -11.82 9.50 12.20
CA CYS A 29 -12.66 10.16 13.21
C CYS A 29 -14.13 10.27 12.78
N ALA A 30 -14.38 10.66 11.52
CA ALA A 30 -15.74 10.75 10.99
C ALA A 30 -16.46 9.39 10.90
N ARG A 31 -15.72 8.30 10.65
CA ARG A 31 -16.28 6.94 10.71
C ARG A 31 -16.51 6.50 12.15
N ALA A 32 -15.52 6.67 13.02
CA ALA A 32 -15.59 6.27 14.41
C ALA A 32 -16.77 6.91 15.14
N GLN A 33 -17.06 8.20 14.90
CA GLN A 33 -18.22 8.88 15.47
C GLN A 33 -19.58 8.23 15.13
N ARG A 34 -19.67 7.52 14.00
CA ARG A 34 -20.92 6.88 13.55
C ARG A 34 -21.12 5.47 14.11
N ILE A 35 -20.03 4.78 14.47
CA ILE A 35 -20.07 3.34 14.79
C ILE A 35 -19.64 3.01 16.22
N VAL A 36 -19.04 3.96 16.94
CA VAL A 36 -18.55 3.75 18.29
C VAL A 36 -19.67 3.99 19.30
N GLU A 37 -20.05 2.92 19.98
CA GLU A 37 -21.09 2.95 21.04
C GLU A 37 -20.50 3.25 22.43
N HIS A 38 -19.20 3.00 22.63
CA HIS A 38 -18.54 3.16 23.92
C HIS A 38 -17.22 3.93 23.79
N PRO A 39 -16.95 4.95 24.63
CA PRO A 39 -15.77 5.81 24.49
C PRO A 39 -14.43 5.06 24.53
N ALA A 40 -14.35 3.95 25.27
CA ALA A 40 -13.14 3.12 25.29
C ALA A 40 -12.78 2.51 23.93
N LYS A 41 -13.74 2.36 23.01
CA LYS A 41 -13.52 1.82 21.66
C LYS A 41 -13.11 2.90 20.65
N LEU A 42 -13.16 4.19 21.01
CA LEU A 42 -12.95 5.29 20.08
C LEU A 42 -11.55 5.26 19.46
N VAL A 43 -10.51 5.27 20.29
CA VAL A 43 -9.11 5.27 19.82
C VAL A 43 -8.76 4.01 19.03
N PRO A 44 -9.05 2.78 19.51
CA PRO A 44 -8.82 1.57 18.72
C PRO A 44 -9.53 1.59 17.36
N THR A 45 -10.75 2.14 17.30
CA THR A 45 -11.49 2.29 16.05
C THR A 45 -10.81 3.28 15.12
N ILE A 46 -10.39 4.45 15.60
CA ILE A 46 -9.67 5.44 14.79
C ILE A 46 -8.40 4.82 14.19
N VAL A 47 -7.61 4.09 14.99
CA VAL A 47 -6.40 3.41 14.50
C VAL A 47 -6.75 2.44 13.38
N ARG A 48 -7.71 1.53 13.61
CA ARG A 48 -8.15 0.55 12.62
C ARG A 48 -8.63 1.21 11.32
N GLU A 49 -9.51 2.20 11.43
CA GLU A 49 -10.11 2.87 10.27
C GLU A 49 -9.11 3.73 9.49
N SER A 50 -8.01 4.16 10.12
CA SER A 50 -6.98 4.98 9.47
C SER A 50 -5.88 4.16 8.77
N GLN A 51 -5.77 2.86 9.09
CA GLN A 51 -4.62 2.04 8.79
C GLN A 51 -4.30 1.96 7.28
N GLU A 52 -5.30 1.63 6.47
CA GLU A 52 -5.12 1.42 5.03
C GLU A 52 -4.57 2.68 4.33
N LEU A 53 -5.19 3.83 4.60
CA LEU A 53 -4.80 5.08 3.94
C LEU A 53 -3.50 5.64 4.50
N ALA A 54 -3.26 5.47 5.81
CA ALA A 54 -1.96 5.80 6.42
C ALA A 54 -0.83 4.97 5.81
N ASP A 55 -1.04 3.67 5.56
CA ASP A 55 -0.05 2.79 4.96
C ASP A 55 0.23 3.16 3.49
N LEU A 56 -0.80 3.58 2.74
CA LEU A 56 -0.61 4.13 1.39
C LEU A 56 0.27 5.37 1.42
N TYR A 57 0.05 6.27 2.37
CA TYR A 57 0.82 7.52 2.48
C TYR A 57 2.28 7.23 2.88
N ARG A 58 2.50 6.32 3.83
CA ARG A 58 3.86 5.88 4.22
C ARG A 58 4.60 5.24 3.05
N LYS A 59 3.95 4.35 2.29
CA LYS A 59 4.53 3.73 1.10
C LYS A 59 4.88 4.77 0.03
N ARG A 60 4.00 5.76 -0.17
CA ARG A 60 4.26 6.85 -1.12
C ARG A 60 5.46 7.68 -0.68
N LEU A 61 5.50 8.09 0.59
CA LEU A 61 6.62 8.84 1.15
C LEU A 61 7.94 8.09 0.97
N ALA A 62 7.99 6.81 1.33
CA ALA A 62 9.20 5.99 1.17
C ALA A 62 9.67 5.89 -0.29
N ARG A 63 8.74 5.81 -1.26
CA ARG A 63 9.08 5.82 -2.70
C ARG A 63 9.65 7.17 -3.14
N GLU A 64 9.05 8.28 -2.70
CA GLU A 64 9.53 9.62 -3.01
C GLU A 64 10.89 9.90 -2.38
N GLU A 65 11.11 9.47 -1.14
CA GLU A 65 12.40 9.56 -0.45
C GLU A 65 13.48 8.73 -1.18
N ALA A 66 13.14 7.51 -1.59
CA ALA A 66 14.03 6.67 -2.39
C ALA A 66 14.33 7.29 -3.76
N ALA A 67 13.33 7.86 -4.44
CA ALA A 67 13.51 8.54 -5.72
C ALA A 67 14.39 9.78 -5.57
N TRP A 68 14.19 10.56 -4.51
CA TRP A 68 14.98 11.74 -4.19
C TRP A 68 16.44 11.37 -3.91
N ALA A 69 16.68 10.35 -3.08
CA ALA A 69 18.02 9.85 -2.79
C ALA A 69 18.73 9.31 -4.05
N ASN A 70 17.98 8.63 -4.93
CA ASN A 70 18.51 8.07 -6.17
C ASN A 70 18.60 9.07 -7.33
N ARG A 71 18.21 10.33 -7.14
CA ARG A 71 18.15 11.35 -8.21
C ARG A 71 19.48 11.52 -8.96
N ASN A 72 20.60 11.40 -8.25
CA ASN A 72 21.96 11.55 -8.79
C ASN A 72 22.69 10.21 -8.93
N ALA A 73 22.03 9.08 -8.67
CA ALA A 73 22.65 7.77 -8.78
C ALA A 73 23.00 7.47 -10.26
N PRO A 74 24.16 6.85 -10.54
CA PRO A 74 24.47 6.38 -11.88
C PRO A 74 23.37 5.45 -12.36
N ARG A 75 22.82 5.72 -13.55
CA ARG A 75 21.85 4.82 -14.17
C ARG A 75 22.57 3.49 -14.46
N LEU A 76 21.95 2.38 -14.08
CA LEU A 76 22.38 1.07 -14.56
C LEU A 76 22.42 1.15 -16.09
N GLY A 77 23.56 0.82 -16.69
CA GLY A 77 23.67 0.77 -18.15
C GLY A 77 22.54 -0.08 -18.70
N HIS A 78 21.95 0.34 -19.82
CA HIS A 78 21.00 -0.51 -20.53
C HIS A 78 21.62 -1.89 -20.66
N ALA A 79 20.93 -2.92 -20.15
CA ALA A 79 21.27 -4.29 -20.52
C ALA A 79 21.33 -4.29 -22.05
N PRO A 80 22.41 -4.83 -22.66
CA PRO A 80 22.46 -4.90 -24.10
C PRO A 80 21.14 -5.52 -24.54
N GLU A 81 20.42 -4.82 -25.43
CA GLU A 81 19.26 -5.36 -26.10
C GLU A 81 19.71 -6.74 -26.60
N ARG A 82 19.28 -7.81 -25.93
CA ARG A 82 19.43 -9.15 -26.51
C ARG A 82 18.63 -9.01 -27.78
N ARG A 83 19.31 -8.84 -28.90
CA ARG A 83 18.73 -9.02 -30.23
C ARG A 83 18.21 -10.45 -30.20
N GLN A 84 16.95 -10.60 -29.82
CA GLN A 84 16.25 -11.86 -29.95
C GLN A 84 16.37 -12.17 -31.43
N SER A 85 17.07 -13.26 -31.73
CA SER A 85 17.23 -13.65 -33.11
C SER A 85 15.83 -13.94 -33.67
N PRO A 86 15.54 -13.64 -34.95
CA PRO A 86 14.25 -13.93 -35.54
C PRO A 86 13.82 -15.40 -35.36
N SER A 87 14.79 -16.32 -35.23
CA SER A 87 14.61 -17.73 -34.89
C SER A 87 13.93 -17.94 -33.54
N GLU A 88 14.42 -17.28 -32.49
CA GLU A 88 13.88 -17.42 -31.13
C GLU A 88 12.44 -16.93 -31.05
N THR A 89 12.10 -15.83 -31.74
CA THR A 89 10.72 -15.35 -31.80
C THR A 89 9.79 -16.28 -32.57
N ALA A 90 10.29 -16.95 -33.62
CA ALA A 90 9.51 -17.90 -34.41
C ALA A 90 9.26 -19.21 -33.64
N GLU A 91 10.26 -19.71 -32.92
CA GLU A 91 10.16 -20.90 -32.06
C GLU A 91 9.16 -20.70 -30.91
N VAL A 92 9.24 -19.56 -30.22
CA VAL A 92 8.29 -19.21 -29.14
C VAL A 92 6.86 -19.07 -29.70
N GLY A 93 6.71 -18.47 -30.88
CA GLY A 93 5.42 -18.38 -31.58
C GLY A 93 4.84 -19.76 -31.89
N SER A 94 5.65 -20.68 -32.40
CA SER A 94 5.24 -22.06 -32.70
C SER A 94 4.80 -22.80 -31.44
N MET A 95 5.58 -22.72 -30.36
CA MET A 95 5.24 -23.36 -29.09
C MET A 95 3.92 -22.82 -28.50
N MET A 96 3.66 -21.53 -28.67
CA MET A 96 2.44 -20.90 -28.16
C MET A 96 1.21 -21.30 -28.99
N SER A 97 1.35 -21.43 -30.31
CA SER A 97 0.31 -21.97 -31.19
C SER A 97 -0.02 -23.42 -30.85
N ASP A 98 0.99 -24.26 -30.62
CA ASP A 98 0.79 -25.67 -30.23
C ASP A 98 0.09 -25.80 -28.88
N LEU A 99 0.44 -24.94 -27.91
CA LEU A 99 -0.21 -24.91 -26.60
C LEU A 99 -1.70 -24.52 -26.72
N ILE A 100 -2.02 -23.53 -27.56
CA ILE A 100 -3.41 -23.10 -27.80
C ILE A 100 -4.20 -24.21 -28.49
N ALA A 101 -3.62 -24.90 -29.46
CA ALA A 101 -4.27 -26.02 -30.14
C ALA A 101 -4.57 -27.17 -29.16
N LYS A 102 -3.62 -27.49 -28.28
CA LYS A 102 -3.79 -28.53 -27.26
C LYS A 102 -4.85 -28.18 -26.23
N LEU A 103 -4.92 -26.91 -25.80
CA LEU A 103 -5.96 -26.43 -24.87
C LEU A 103 -7.36 -26.44 -25.49
N LYS A 104 -7.49 -26.12 -26.79
CA LYS A 104 -8.77 -26.20 -27.50
C LYS A 104 -9.24 -27.64 -27.72
N GLY A 105 -8.32 -28.57 -28.00
CA GLY A 105 -8.65 -29.99 -28.18
C GLY A 105 -8.94 -30.76 -26.88
N GLN A 106 -8.66 -30.18 -25.70
CA GLN A 106 -9.01 -30.77 -24.40
C GLN A 106 -10.34 -30.21 -23.82
N ALA A 107 -11.02 -29.33 -24.56
CA ALA A 107 -12.29 -28.71 -24.15
C ALA A 107 -13.53 -29.35 -24.81
N GLU A 108 -13.36 -30.48 -25.49
CA GLU A 108 -14.42 -31.41 -25.94
C GLU A 108 -14.38 -32.70 -25.11
#